data_AF-A0A931AV41-F1
#
_entry.id   AF-A0A931AV41-F1
#
_cell.length_a   1.000
_cell.length_b   1.000
_cell.length_c   1.000
_cell.angle_alpha   90.00
_cell.angle_beta   90.00
_cell.angle_gamma   90.00
#
_symmetry.space_group_name_H-M   'P 1'
#
loop_
_entity.id
_entity.type
_entity.pdbx_description
1 polymer ?
#
loop_
_entity_poly.entity_id
_entity_poly.type
_entity_poly.pdbx_seq_one_letter_code
_entity_poly.pdbx_strand_id
1 'polypeptide(L)' 'MKLELGITVSAPAVSKGYAVGTITNILTNVVIVEAGVKHYVVTKKVLKEQGYIMDEEVEAIPIN' A
#
# COMPACT_ATOMS: atom_id res chain seq x y z
N MET A 1 -1.01 -11.82 0.10
CA MET A 1 0.28 -11.46 -0.54
C MET A 1 0.93 -10.38 0.31
N LYS A 2 2.22 -10.47 0.66
CA LYS A 2 2.83 -9.54 1.61
C LYS A 2 3.05 -8.17 0.95
N LEU A 3 2.70 -7.10 1.66
CA LEU A 3 2.85 -5.72 1.19
C LEU A 3 4.23 -5.18 1.56
N GLU A 4 5.10 -5.01 0.56
CA GLU A 4 6.49 -4.58 0.73
C GLU A 4 6.86 -3.53 -0.33
N LEU A 5 7.94 -2.78 -0.09
CA LEU A 5 8.46 -1.85 -1.09
C LEU A 5 8.93 -2.61 -2.34
N GLY A 6 8.69 -2.04 -3.52
CA GLY A 6 9.13 -2.61 -4.79
C GLY A 6 8.19 -3.67 -5.38
N ILE A 7 7.13 -4.09 -4.68
CA ILE A 7 6.14 -5.00 -5.27
C ILE A 7 5.17 -4.24 -6.18
N THR A 8 4.68 -4.94 -7.20
CA THR A 8 3.63 -4.44 -8.08
C THR A 8 2.26 -4.77 -7.49
N VAL A 9 1.40 -3.76 -7.37
CA VAL A 9 0.02 -3.87 -6.88
C VAL A 9 -0.97 -3.24 -7.84
N SER A 10 -2.23 -3.65 -7.73
CA SER A 10 -3.37 -3.06 -8.44
C SER A 10 -4.12 -2.11 -7.50
N ALA A 11 -3.97 -0.81 -7.72
CA ALA A 11 -4.56 0.25 -6.93
C ALA A 11 -5.81 0.83 -7.59
N PRO A 12 -6.91 1.11 -6.87
CA PRO A 12 -8.01 1.86 -7.45
C PRO A 12 -7.58 3.31 -7.74
N ALA A 13 -7.83 3.74 -8.97
CA ALA A 13 -7.54 5.08 -9.46
C ALA A 13 -8.79 5.97 -9.40
N VAL A 14 -8.57 7.27 -9.20
CA VAL A 14 -9.64 8.30 -9.19
C VAL A 14 -10.46 8.29 -10.49
N SER A 15 -9.85 7.86 -11.61
CA SER A 15 -10.51 7.68 -12.90
C SER A 15 -11.50 6.50 -12.97
N LYS A 16 -11.95 5.95 -11.84
CA LYS A 16 -12.90 4.83 -11.73
C LYS A 16 -12.42 3.50 -12.34
N GLY A 17 -11.10 3.32 -12.45
CA GLY A 17 -10.47 2.08 -12.91
C GLY A 17 -9.41 1.59 -11.93
N TYR A 18 -8.72 0.50 -12.28
CA TYR A 18 -7.56 0.03 -11.55
C TYR A 18 -6.28 0.44 -12.29
N ALA A 19 -5.31 0.95 -11.55
CA ALA A 19 -3.97 1.23 -12.03
C ALA A 19 -3.01 0.20 -11.43
N VAL A 20 -2.20 -0.41 -12.28
CA VAL A 20 -1.11 -1.29 -11.85
C VAL A 20 0.14 -0.45 -11.68
N GLY A 21 0.78 -0.55 -10.52
CA GLY A 21 1.99 0.20 -10.23
C GLY A 21 2.80 -0.41 -9.10
N THR A 22 3.95 0.17 -8.82
CA THR A 22 4.91 -0.33 -7.83
C THR A 22 4.82 0.47 -6.55
N ILE A 23 4.85 -0.21 -5.39
CA ILE A 23 4.89 0.48 -4.11
C ILE A 23 6.27 1.11 -3.91
N THR A 24 6.31 2.43 -3.80
CA THR A 24 7.55 3.19 -3.58
C THR A 24 7.66 3.72 -2.16
N ASN A 25 6.54 3.81 -1.44
CA ASN A 25 6.55 4.21 -0.03
C ASN A 25 5.39 3.59 0.74
N ILE A 26 5.63 3.22 2.00
CA ILE A 26 4.63 2.69 2.93
C ILE A 26 4.61 3.63 4.13
N LEU A 27 3.54 4.39 4.26
CA LEU A 27 3.29 5.28 5.40
C LEU A 27 2.38 4.58 6.42
N THR A 28 2.16 5.19 7.57
CA THR A 28 1.35 4.60 8.66
C THR A 28 -0.02 4.10 8.19
N ASN A 29 -0.75 4.89 7.40
CA ASN A 29 -2.12 4.59 6.99
C ASN A 29 -2.31 4.36 5.48
N VAL A 30 -1.34 4.76 4.68
CA VAL A 30 -1.42 4.77 3.21
C VAL A 30 -0.14 4.25 2.60
N VAL A 31 -0.21 3.85 1.34
CA VAL A 31 0.94 3.50 0.52
C VAL A 31 0.95 4.37 -0.72
N ILE A 32 2.15 4.65 -1.22
CA ILE A 32 2.34 5.36 -2.48
C ILE A 32 2.68 4.33 -3.55
N VAL A 33 1.87 4.33 -4.60
CA VAL A 33 2.00 3.45 -5.76
C VAL A 33 2.38 4.30 -6.97
N GLU A 34 3.55 4.07 -7.53
CA GLU A 34 4.03 4.70 -8.75
C GLU A 34 3.62 3.87 -9.97
N ALA A 35 2.93 4.49 -10.92
CA ALA A 35 2.50 3.87 -12.16
C ALA A 35 2.87 4.78 -13.34
N GLY A 36 4.10 4.59 -13.84
CA GLY A 36 4.68 5.47 -14.86
C GLY A 36 4.84 6.89 -14.32
N VAL A 37 4.27 7.88 -15.01
CA VAL A 37 4.34 9.30 -14.60
C VAL A 37 3.36 9.68 -13.47
N LYS A 38 2.49 8.76 -13.05
CA LYS A 38 1.45 9.03 -12.05
C LYS A 38 1.79 8.37 -10.72
N HIS A 39 1.48 9.08 -9.64
CA HIS A 39 1.56 8.57 -8.28
C HIS A 39 0.16 8.46 -7.69
N TYR A 40 -0.13 7.33 -7.06
CA TYR A 40 -1.41 7.06 -6.41
C TYR A 40 -1.18 6.86 -4.92
N VAL A 41 -2.02 7.50 -4.11
CA VAL A 41 -2.03 7.30 -2.66
C VAL A 41 -3.21 6.37 -2.35
N VAL A 42 -2.90 5.20 -1.82
CA VAL A 42 -3.90 4.14 -1.56
C VAL A 42 -3.93 3.87 -0.07
N THR A 43 -5.12 3.78 0.50
CA THR A 43 -5.24 3.42 1.91
C THR A 43 -4.89 1.96 2.12
N LYS A 44 -4.24 1.68 3.25
CA LYS A 44 -3.96 0.31 3.67
C LYS A 44 -5.25 -0.52 3.76
N LYS A 45 -6.35 0.09 4.22
CA LYS A 45 -7.65 -0.59 4.30
C LYS A 45 -8.06 -1.24 2.97
N VAL A 46 -7.98 -0.50 1.87
CA VAL A 46 -8.31 -0.99 0.53
C VAL A 46 -7.42 -2.17 0.13
N LEU A 47 -6.13 -2.12 0.44
CA LEU A 47 -5.21 -3.21 0.12
C LEU A 47 -5.44 -4.44 1.00
N LYS A 48 -5.81 -4.26 2.27
CA LYS A 48 -6.25 -5.37 3.13
C LYS A 48 -7.49 -6.05 2.55
N GLU A 49 -8.47 -5.28 2.07
CA GLU A 49 -9.68 -5.81 1.40
C GLU A 49 -9.36 -6.57 0.10
N GLN A 50 -8.26 -6.23 -0.57
CA GLN A 50 -7.74 -6.96 -1.75
C GLN A 50 -6.91 -8.21 -1.40
N GLY A 51 -6.73 -8.54 -0.12
CA GLY A 51 -5.95 -9.71 0.33
C GLY A 51 -4.45 -9.47 0.50
N TYR A 52 -4.02 -8.19 0.57
CA TYR A 52 -2.66 -7.87 0.99
C TYR A 52 -2.52 -7.95 2.51
N ILE A 53 -1.45 -8.58 2.94
CA ILE A 53 -1.08 -8.71 4.36
C ILE A 53 0.01 -7.68 4.61
N MET A 54 -0.20 -6.80 5.58
CA MET A 54 0.82 -5.89 6.07
C MET A 54 1.40 -6.50 7.33
N ASP A 55 2.73 -6.50 7.45
CA ASP A 55 3.33 -6.64 8.77
C ASP A 55 2.85 -5.42 9.56
N GLU A 56 1.96 -5.64 10.51
CA GLU A 56 1.57 -4.59 11.44
C GLU A 56 2.84 -4.15 12.15
N GLU A 57 3.02 -2.82 12.24
CA GLU A 57 4.09 -2.23 13.04
C GLU A 57 4.13 -2.98 14.36
N VAL A 58 5.27 -3.64 14.61
CA VAL A 58 5.55 -4.37 15.84
C VAL A 58 5.11 -3.47 16.99
N GLU A 59 4.09 -3.89 17.73
CA GLU A 59 3.61 -3.17 18.91
C GLU A 59 4.84 -2.74 19.71
N ALA A 60 5.03 -1.44 19.88
CA ALA A 60 6.09 -0.91 20.70
C ALA A 60 5.91 -1.50 22.11
N ILE A 61 6.76 -2.47 22.46
CA ILE A 61 6.72 -3.14 23.74
C ILE A 61 6.91 -2.04 24.80
N PRO A 62 5.93 -1.80 25.71
CA PRO A 62 6.12 -0.81 26.76
C PRO A 62 7.24 -1.33 27.67
N ILE A 63 8.33 -0.57 27.73
CA ILE A 63 9.42 -0.82 28.68
C ILE A 63 8.84 -0.45 30.05
N ASN A 64 8.59 -1.46 30.88
CA ASN A 64 8.09 -1.32 32.25
C ASN A 64 9.18 -0.80 33.19
#